data_AF-A0A1V0U1W5-F1
#
_entry.id   AF-A0A1V0U1W5-F1
#
_cell.length_a   1.000
_cell.length_b   1.000
_cell.length_c   1.000
_cell.angle_alpha   90.00
_cell.angle_beta   90.00
_cell.angle_gamma   90.00
#
_symmetry.space_group_name_H-M   'P 1'
#
loop_
_entity.id
_entity.type
_entity.pdbx_description
1 polymer ?
#
loop_
_entity_poly.entity_id
_entity_poly.type
_entity_poly.pdbx_seq_one_letter_code
_entity_poly.pdbx_strand_id
1 'polypeptide(L)'
;MQAVDLRTEPIPPSVSQQHLDELCREILQIADLVLCGAESADKEIRAFNARTGHNYMPLHFAEHDSSRDLAEFAMEAARPARPRITDITTDELAEIVRRLLTSDPDSDYYLQLLQANVPHPRAGDLIFHPPTELRDAPAEQIVNATLTYPSIAL
;
A
#
# COMPACT_ATOMS: atom_id res chain seq x y z
N MET A 1 13.61 18.91 13.45
CA MET A 1 13.89 17.74 14.32
C MET A 1 14.46 16.62 13.46
N GLN A 2 15.28 15.73 14.02
CA GLN A 2 16.02 14.70 13.28
C GLN A 2 15.10 13.56 12.83
N ALA A 3 15.43 12.95 11.68
CA ALA A 3 14.86 11.67 11.26
C ALA A 3 15.05 10.63 12.38
N VAL A 4 14.01 9.83 12.63
CA VAL A 4 14.05 8.75 13.61
C VAL A 4 14.41 7.48 12.86
N ASP A 5 15.30 6.68 13.43
CA ASP A 5 15.61 5.36 12.87
C ASP A 5 14.45 4.41 13.17
N LEU A 6 13.84 3.86 12.12
CA LEU A 6 12.74 2.91 12.27
C LEU A 6 13.27 1.61 12.88
N ARG A 7 12.58 1.06 13.88
CA ARG A 7 12.85 -0.30 14.33
C ARG A 7 12.58 -1.30 13.20
N THR A 8 13.03 -2.55 13.36
CA THR A 8 12.99 -3.54 12.27
C THR A 8 11.59 -3.87 11.75
N GLU A 9 10.57 -3.80 12.59
CA GLU A 9 9.21 -4.24 12.26
C GLU A 9 8.49 -3.37 11.18
N PRO A 10 8.54 -2.03 11.21
CA PRO A 10 8.03 -1.19 10.13
C PRO A 10 8.88 -1.19 8.85
N ILE A 11 9.99 -1.95 8.78
CA ILE A 11 10.78 -2.08 7.56
C ILE A 11 10.10 -3.11 6.63
N PRO A 12 9.95 -2.83 5.33
CA PRO A 12 9.40 -3.78 4.38
C PRO A 12 10.16 -5.12 4.39
N PRO A 13 9.46 -6.27 4.38
CA PRO A 13 10.13 -7.55 4.28
C PRO A 13 10.80 -7.68 2.91
N SER A 14 11.99 -8.29 2.88
CA SER A 14 12.66 -8.62 1.63
C SER A 14 11.93 -9.73 0.89
N VAL A 15 11.82 -9.58 -0.43
CA VAL A 15 11.15 -10.53 -1.32
C VAL A 15 12.19 -11.12 -2.25
N SER A 16 12.17 -12.44 -2.46
CA SER A 16 13.08 -13.10 -3.39
C SER A 16 12.67 -12.84 -4.84
N GLN A 17 13.66 -12.75 -5.75
CA GLN A 17 13.38 -12.57 -7.18
C GLN A 17 12.50 -13.69 -7.74
N GLN A 18 12.72 -14.94 -7.31
CA GLN A 18 11.91 -16.08 -7.73
C GLN A 18 10.42 -15.87 -7.40
N HIS A 19 10.12 -15.37 -6.20
CA HIS A 19 8.74 -15.13 -5.79
C HIS A 19 8.10 -13.99 -6.61
N LEU A 20 8.85 -12.94 -6.91
CA LEU A 20 8.40 -11.87 -7.80
C LEU A 20 8.11 -12.40 -9.21
N ASP A 21 8.98 -13.24 -9.76
CA ASP A 21 8.79 -13.81 -11.11
C ASP A 21 7.57 -14.75 -11.18
N GLU A 22 7.26 -15.45 -10.09
CA GLU A 22 6.02 -16.24 -9.94
C GLU A 22 4.79 -15.33 -9.94
N LEU A 23 4.80 -14.28 -9.14
CA LEU A 23 3.69 -13.31 -9.05
C LEU A 23 3.47 -12.56 -10.37
N CYS A 24 4.53 -12.09 -11.03
CA CYS A 24 4.45 -11.43 -12.34
C CYS A 24 3.74 -12.32 -13.37
N ARG A 25 4.11 -13.60 -13.45
CA ARG A 25 3.47 -14.54 -14.39
C ARG A 25 1.99 -14.74 -14.09
N GLU A 26 1.64 -14.86 -12.82
CA GLU A 26 0.25 -15.07 -12.43
C GLU A 26 -0.61 -13.82 -12.63
N ILE A 27 -0.07 -12.63 -12.32
CA ILE A 27 -0.72 -11.35 -12.59
C ILE A 27 -1.03 -11.22 -14.09
N LEU A 28 -0.05 -11.53 -14.96
CA LEU A 28 -0.26 -11.50 -16.42
C LEU A 28 -1.31 -12.51 -16.89
N GLN A 29 -1.34 -13.71 -16.31
CA GLN A 29 -2.36 -14.71 -16.62
C GLN A 29 -3.76 -14.23 -16.23
N ILE A 30 -3.91 -13.63 -15.05
CA ILE A 30 -5.18 -13.08 -14.60
C ILE A 30 -5.58 -11.88 -15.47
N ALA A 31 -4.64 -11.02 -15.84
CA ALA A 31 -4.88 -9.89 -16.73
C ALA A 31 -5.43 -10.35 -18.09
N ASP A 32 -4.84 -11.37 -18.71
CA ASP A 32 -5.33 -11.94 -19.97
C ASP A 32 -6.77 -12.48 -19.84
N LEU A 33 -7.06 -13.19 -18.74
CA LEU A 33 -8.42 -13.68 -18.46
C LEU A 33 -9.43 -12.54 -18.31
N VAL A 34 -9.05 -11.46 -17.62
CA VAL A 34 -9.89 -10.27 -17.44
C VAL A 34 -10.14 -9.57 -18.77
N LEU A 35 -9.10 -9.37 -19.58
CA LEU A 35 -9.19 -8.72 -20.90
C LEU A 35 -10.05 -9.52 -21.88
N CYS A 36 -9.93 -10.84 -21.85
CA CYS A 36 -10.74 -11.74 -22.67
C CYS A 36 -12.18 -11.93 -22.16
N GLY A 37 -12.52 -11.39 -20.99
CA GLY A 37 -13.83 -11.56 -20.36
C GLY A 37 -14.13 -13.01 -19.98
N ALA A 38 -13.11 -13.79 -19.62
CA ALA A 38 -13.26 -15.20 -19.29
C ALA A 38 -14.06 -15.39 -17.98
N GLU A 39 -15.01 -16.33 -17.97
CA GLU A 39 -15.82 -16.64 -16.77
C GLU A 39 -14.97 -17.07 -15.56
N SER A 40 -13.76 -17.58 -15.79
CA SER A 40 -12.82 -17.99 -14.75
C SER A 40 -12.07 -16.83 -14.10
N ALA A 41 -12.05 -15.63 -14.67
CA ALA A 41 -11.25 -14.50 -14.18
C ALA A 41 -11.53 -14.20 -12.70
N ASP A 42 -12.81 -14.11 -12.33
CA ASP A 42 -13.26 -13.88 -10.96
C ASP A 42 -12.77 -14.94 -9.96
N LYS A 43 -12.67 -16.20 -10.41
CA LYS A 43 -12.21 -17.31 -9.58
C LYS A 43 -10.70 -17.19 -9.33
N GLU A 44 -9.92 -16.90 -10.35
CA GLU A 44 -8.46 -16.75 -10.24
C GLU A 44 -8.10 -15.52 -9.39
N ILE A 45 -8.82 -14.40 -9.55
CA ILE A 45 -8.65 -13.21 -8.69
C ILE A 45 -8.92 -13.55 -7.23
N ARG A 46 -10.00 -14.30 -6.93
CA ARG A 46 -10.30 -14.72 -5.55
C ARG A 46 -9.22 -15.63 -4.97
N ALA A 47 -8.67 -16.55 -5.77
CA ALA A 47 -7.59 -17.43 -5.33
C ALA A 47 -6.29 -16.64 -5.05
N PHE A 48 -5.95 -15.71 -5.94
CA PHE A 48 -4.81 -14.82 -5.78
C PHE A 48 -4.94 -13.98 -4.51
N ASN A 49 -6.08 -13.33 -4.30
CA ASN A 49 -6.39 -12.54 -3.10
C ASN A 49 -6.31 -13.37 -1.82
N ALA A 50 -6.86 -14.59 -1.81
CA ALA A 50 -6.81 -15.45 -0.64
C ALA A 50 -5.37 -15.84 -0.26
N ARG A 51 -4.48 -15.99 -1.25
CA ARG A 51 -3.08 -16.35 -1.01
C ARG A 51 -2.23 -15.16 -0.57
N THR A 52 -2.45 -13.99 -1.17
CA THR A 52 -1.65 -12.78 -0.90
C THR A 52 -2.22 -11.95 0.25
N GLY A 53 -3.47 -12.21 0.67
CA GLY A 53 -4.17 -11.46 1.71
C GLY A 53 -4.74 -10.12 1.22
N HIS A 54 -4.66 -9.85 -0.08
CA HIS A 54 -5.15 -8.63 -0.71
C HIS A 54 -6.61 -8.75 -1.15
N ASN A 55 -7.18 -7.65 -1.65
CA ASN A 55 -8.54 -7.59 -2.16
C ASN A 55 -8.58 -6.91 -3.54
N TYR A 56 -7.78 -7.39 -4.48
CA TYR A 56 -7.76 -6.90 -5.84
C TYR A 56 -9.09 -7.20 -6.55
N MET A 57 -9.52 -6.25 -7.36
CA MET A 57 -10.67 -6.33 -8.26
C MET A 57 -10.19 -6.48 -9.72
N PRO A 58 -11.04 -6.96 -10.66
CA PRO A 58 -10.66 -7.10 -12.08
C PRO A 58 -9.99 -5.86 -12.67
N LEU A 59 -10.44 -4.65 -12.28
CA LEU A 59 -9.85 -3.39 -12.73
C LEU A 59 -8.34 -3.28 -12.42
N HIS A 60 -7.87 -3.79 -11.29
CA HIS A 60 -6.45 -3.76 -10.92
C HIS A 60 -5.57 -4.57 -11.87
N PHE A 61 -6.14 -5.58 -12.54
CA PHE A 61 -5.45 -6.40 -13.54
C PHE A 61 -5.68 -5.88 -14.97
N ALA A 62 -6.73 -5.10 -15.20
CA ALA A 62 -7.04 -4.53 -16.51
C ALA A 62 -6.23 -3.26 -16.83
N GLU A 63 -5.82 -2.50 -15.81
CA GLU A 63 -5.13 -1.21 -15.94
C GLU A 63 -3.62 -1.30 -16.24
N HIS A 64 -3.13 -2.40 -16.84
CA HIS A 64 -1.72 -2.58 -17.17
C HIS A 64 -1.15 -1.62 -18.24
N ASP A 65 -1.85 -0.53 -18.60
CA ASP A 65 -1.47 0.33 -19.73
C ASP A 65 -1.33 1.82 -19.41
N SER A 66 -1.13 2.28 -18.16
CA SER A 66 -0.63 3.66 -17.98
C SER A 66 -0.05 4.11 -16.63
N SER A 67 -0.28 3.44 -15.50
CA SER A 67 0.11 4.01 -14.19
C SER A 67 0.92 3.11 -13.26
N ARG A 68 0.93 1.79 -13.46
CA ARG A 68 1.56 0.82 -12.53
C ARG A 68 2.42 -0.20 -13.27
N ASP A 69 3.68 -0.33 -12.89
CA ASP A 69 4.57 -1.36 -13.43
C ASP A 69 4.19 -2.75 -12.89
N LEU A 70 4.33 -3.79 -13.70
CA LEU A 70 4.09 -5.17 -13.31
C LEU A 70 4.97 -5.57 -12.12
N ALA A 71 6.22 -5.08 -12.08
CA ALA A 71 7.14 -5.33 -10.97
C ALA A 71 6.65 -4.70 -9.66
N GLU A 72 6.06 -3.51 -9.72
CA GLU A 72 5.47 -2.83 -8.56
C GLU A 72 4.23 -3.58 -8.05
N PHE A 73 3.39 -4.09 -8.96
CA PHE A 73 2.25 -4.93 -8.58
C PHE A 73 2.71 -6.25 -7.94
N ALA A 74 3.68 -6.94 -8.52
CA ALA A 74 4.22 -8.15 -7.92
C ALA A 74 4.85 -7.88 -6.54
N MET A 75 5.56 -6.76 -6.37
CA MET A 75 6.15 -6.37 -5.09
C MET A 75 5.09 -6.09 -4.02
N GLU A 76 4.01 -5.39 -4.37
CA GLU A 76 2.89 -5.16 -3.43
C GLU A 76 2.22 -6.48 -3.04
N ALA A 77 1.92 -7.33 -4.03
CA ALA A 77 1.26 -8.61 -3.80
C ALA A 77 2.11 -9.59 -2.96
N ALA A 78 3.44 -9.46 -3.01
CA ALA A 78 4.37 -10.24 -2.20
C ALA A 78 4.43 -9.79 -0.75
N ARG A 79 4.02 -8.56 -0.45
CA ARG A 79 4.08 -7.96 0.89
C ARG A 79 2.73 -8.06 1.60
N PRO A 80 2.72 -8.03 2.94
CA PRO A 80 1.47 -8.07 3.69
C PRO A 80 0.52 -6.93 3.26
N ALA A 81 -0.71 -7.29 2.91
CA ALA A 81 -1.72 -6.31 2.47
C ALA A 81 -2.09 -5.27 3.53
N ARG A 82 -1.98 -5.65 4.81
CA ARG A 82 -2.35 -4.81 5.96
C ARG A 82 -1.36 -5.03 7.10
N PRO A 83 -0.13 -4.47 7.01
CA PRO A 83 0.85 -4.64 8.06
C PRO A 83 0.43 -3.78 9.25
N ARG A 84 -0.10 -4.42 10.30
CA ARG A 84 -0.54 -3.73 11.53
C ARG A 84 0.45 -3.99 12.65
N ILE A 85 0.94 -2.91 13.27
CA ILE A 85 1.91 -2.93 14.37
C ILE A 85 1.18 -2.43 15.61
N THR A 86 1.17 -3.24 16.68
CA THR A 86 0.31 -3.00 17.85
C THR A 86 0.72 -1.78 18.65
N ASP A 87 2.02 -1.48 18.71
CA ASP A 87 2.65 -0.45 19.53
C ASP A 87 3.37 0.62 18.70
N ILE A 88 2.94 0.83 17.44
CA ILE A 88 3.54 1.83 16.57
C ILE A 88 3.41 3.24 17.16
N THR A 89 4.52 3.95 17.19
CA THR A 89 4.62 5.27 17.81
C THR A 89 4.28 6.37 16.82
N THR A 90 3.89 7.55 17.33
CA THR A 90 3.66 8.74 16.50
C THR A 90 4.92 9.16 15.74
N ASP A 91 6.10 8.98 16.33
CA ASP A 91 7.38 9.30 15.69
C ASP A 91 7.69 8.36 14.52
N GLU A 92 7.39 7.06 14.64
CA GLU A 92 7.52 6.08 13.56
C GLU A 92 6.51 6.37 12.44
N LEU A 93 5.27 6.72 12.77
CA LEU A 93 4.27 7.16 11.79
C LEU A 93 4.74 8.43 11.05
N ALA A 94 5.37 9.37 11.76
CA ALA A 94 5.89 10.58 11.14
C ALA A 94 7.05 10.25 10.18
N GLU A 95 7.93 9.32 10.55
CA GLU A 95 8.99 8.85 9.68
C GLU A 95 8.45 8.12 8.43
N ILE A 96 7.41 7.29 8.57
CA ILE A 96 6.70 6.67 7.44
C ILE A 96 6.16 7.74 6.49
N VAL A 97 5.51 8.79 7.03
CA VAL A 97 5.02 9.92 6.22
C VAL A 97 6.16 10.67 5.53
N ARG A 98 7.31 10.88 6.19
CA ARG A 98 8.48 11.51 5.55
C ARG A 98 8.96 10.70 4.35
N ARG A 99 9.07 9.37 4.49
CA ARG A 99 9.49 8.48 3.39
C ARG A 99 8.54 8.54 2.20
N LEU A 100 7.23 8.60 2.47
CA LEU A 100 6.21 8.79 1.44
C LEU A 100 6.35 10.15 0.72
N LEU A 101 6.58 11.24 1.46
CA LEU A 101 6.77 12.58 0.89
C LEU A 101 8.06 12.69 0.04
N THR A 102 9.08 11.87 0.33
CA THR A 102 10.33 11.82 -0.43
C THR A 102 10.34 10.79 -1.56
N SER A 103 9.20 10.14 -1.85
CA SER A 103 9.10 9.09 -2.86
C SER A 103 10.09 7.94 -2.64
N ASP A 104 10.15 7.43 -1.41
CA ASP A 104 10.96 6.25 -1.07
C ASP A 104 10.63 5.06 -2.01
N PRO A 105 11.61 4.24 -2.44
CA PRO A 105 11.35 3.08 -3.30
C PRO A 105 10.29 2.10 -2.77
N ASP A 106 10.08 2.07 -1.45
CA ASP A 106 9.08 1.23 -0.79
C ASP A 106 7.80 2.00 -0.41
N SER A 107 7.52 3.12 -1.09
CA SER A 107 6.36 3.99 -0.82
C SER A 107 5.03 3.22 -0.76
N ASP A 108 4.80 2.24 -1.64
CA ASP A 108 3.58 1.43 -1.62
C ASP A 108 3.42 0.68 -0.29
N TYR A 109 4.50 0.12 0.24
CA TYR A 109 4.48 -0.57 1.53
C TYR A 109 4.22 0.40 2.68
N TYR A 110 4.91 1.54 2.69
CA TYR A 110 4.74 2.57 3.72
C TYR A 110 3.31 3.16 3.71
N LEU A 111 2.68 3.23 2.54
CA LEU A 111 1.30 3.66 2.43
C LEU A 111 0.34 2.64 3.06
N GLN A 112 0.50 1.36 2.75
CA GLN A 112 -0.30 0.28 3.37
C GLN A 112 -0.08 0.20 4.88
N LEU A 113 1.16 0.36 5.33
CA LEU A 113 1.52 0.43 6.74
C LEU A 113 0.85 1.61 7.44
N LEU A 114 0.90 2.81 6.85
CA LEU A 114 0.21 3.97 7.41
C LEU A 114 -1.29 3.71 7.53
N GLN A 115 -1.95 3.28 6.43
CA GLN A 115 -3.39 3.05 6.37
C GLN A 115 -3.86 1.96 7.35
N ALA A 116 -3.06 0.93 7.59
CA ALA A 116 -3.39 -0.15 8.52
C ALA A 116 -3.29 0.26 10.01
N ASN A 117 -2.56 1.35 10.31
CA ASN A 117 -2.22 1.76 11.67
C ASN A 117 -2.85 3.09 12.12
N VAL A 118 -3.59 3.78 11.24
CA VAL A 118 -4.30 5.02 11.57
C VAL A 118 -5.81 4.88 11.37
N PRO A 119 -6.65 5.60 12.13
CA PRO A 119 -8.10 5.51 11.99
C PRO A 119 -8.63 6.19 10.71
N HIS A 120 -7.87 7.10 10.10
CA HIS A 120 -8.29 7.82 8.91
C HIS A 120 -8.39 6.91 7.67
N PRO A 121 -9.60 6.69 7.09
CA PRO A 121 -9.82 5.70 6.03
C PRO A 121 -9.13 6.04 4.71
N ARG A 122 -8.77 7.32 4.51
CA ARG A 122 -8.09 7.84 3.31
C ARG A 122 -6.79 8.55 3.66
N ALA A 123 -5.98 7.98 4.55
CA ALA A 123 -4.77 8.63 5.05
C ALA A 123 -3.79 9.04 3.93
N GLY A 124 -3.74 8.26 2.84
CA GLY A 124 -2.94 8.59 1.66
C GLY A 124 -3.34 9.89 0.98
N ASP A 125 -4.62 10.25 0.98
CA ASP A 125 -5.10 11.49 0.36
C ASP A 125 -4.53 12.72 1.09
N LEU A 126 -4.30 12.64 2.39
CA LEU A 126 -3.67 13.73 3.14
C LEU A 126 -2.20 13.96 2.73
N ILE A 127 -1.58 13.02 2.01
CA ILE A 127 -0.20 13.08 1.53
C ILE A 127 -0.18 13.45 0.04
N PHE A 128 -0.92 12.72 -0.80
CA PHE A 128 -0.86 12.87 -2.26
C PHE A 128 -1.82 13.93 -2.80
N HIS A 129 -2.89 14.22 -2.07
CA HIS A 129 -3.90 15.22 -2.43
C HIS A 129 -4.26 16.11 -1.22
N PRO A 130 -3.25 16.75 -0.59
CA PRO A 130 -3.45 17.38 0.70
C PRO A 130 -4.45 18.55 0.58
N PRO A 131 -5.34 18.71 1.59
CA PRO A 131 -6.11 19.94 1.72
C PRO A 131 -5.17 21.14 1.93
N THR A 132 -5.67 22.35 1.72
CA THR A 132 -4.84 23.57 1.72
C THR A 132 -4.03 23.73 3.00
N GLU A 133 -4.58 23.31 4.14
CA GLU A 133 -3.95 23.39 5.47
C GLU A 133 -2.76 22.44 5.64
N LEU A 134 -2.64 21.41 4.79
CA LEU A 134 -1.62 20.36 4.87
C LEU A 134 -0.62 20.35 3.71
N ARG A 135 -0.77 21.24 2.71
CA ARG A 135 0.01 21.19 1.47
C ARG A 135 1.54 21.21 1.65
N ASP A 136 2.02 21.88 2.69
CA ASP A 136 3.43 21.94 3.08
C ASP A 136 3.61 21.61 4.57
N ALA A 137 2.65 20.88 5.14
CA ALA A 137 2.67 20.56 6.55
C ALA A 137 3.81 19.57 6.86
N PRO A 138 4.46 19.71 8.02
CA PRO A 138 5.42 18.72 8.49
C PRO A 138 4.71 17.37 8.71
N ALA A 139 5.46 16.28 8.57
CA ALA A 139 4.94 14.92 8.68
C ALA A 139 4.15 14.68 9.98
N GLU A 140 4.59 15.27 11.09
CA GLU A 140 3.94 15.18 12.39
C GLU A 140 2.52 15.77 12.38
N GLN A 141 2.32 16.86 11.65
CA GLN A 141 1.00 17.49 11.52
C GLN A 141 0.06 16.63 10.65
N ILE A 142 0.60 16.00 9.60
CA ILE A 142 -0.15 15.03 8.79
C ILE A 142 -0.55 13.82 9.64
N VAL A 143 0.38 13.27 10.44
CA VAL A 143 0.08 12.16 11.37
C VAL A 143 -0.96 12.55 12.41
N ASN A 144 -0.88 13.77 12.96
CA ASN A 144 -1.91 14.22 13.90
C ASN A 144 -3.29 14.27 13.21
N ALA A 145 -3.37 14.69 11.95
CA ALA A 145 -4.62 14.67 11.20
C ALA A 145 -5.14 13.25 10.93
N THR A 146 -4.26 12.28 10.69
CA THR A 146 -4.67 10.87 10.52
C THR A 146 -5.15 10.23 11.83
N LEU A 147 -4.54 10.57 12.96
CA LEU A 147 -4.90 10.03 14.29
C LEU A 147 -6.15 10.67 14.90
N THR A 148 -6.41 11.95 14.62
CA THR A 148 -7.56 12.69 15.16
C THR A 148 -8.83 12.53 14.32
N TYR A 149 -8.79 11.77 13.22
CA TYR A 149 -9.95 11.52 12.39
C TYR A 149 -11.08 10.89 13.23
N PRO A 150 -12.24 11.54 13.34
CA PRO A 150 -13.35 10.98 14.08
C PRO A 150 -13.80 9.71 13.36
N SER A 151 -13.79 8.58 14.07
CA SER A 151 -14.38 7.35 13.55
C SER A 151 -15.88 7.60 13.37
N ILE A 152 -16.30 7.90 12.13
CA ILE A 152 -17.71 7.86 11.77
C ILE A 152 -18.01 6.37 11.66
N ALA A 153 -18.62 5.82 12.71
CA ALA A 153 -19.18 4.48 12.67
C ALA A 153 -20.20 4.45 11.52
N LEU A 154 -19.85 3.73 10.44
CA LEU A 154 -20.76 3.35 9.35
C LEU A 154 -21.49 2.06 9.74
#